data_AF-A0A929SKJ5-F1
#
_entry.id   AF-A0A929SKJ5-F1
#
_cell.length_a   1.000
_cell.length_b   1.000
_cell.length_c   1.000
_cell.angle_alpha   90.00
_cell.angle_beta   90.00
_cell.angle_gamma   90.00
#
_symmetry.space_group_name_H-M   'P 1'
#
loop_
_entity.id
_entity.type
_entity.pdbx_description
1 polymer ?
#
loop_
_entity_poly.entity_id
_entity_poly.type
_entity_poly.pdbx_seq_one_letter_code
_entity_poly.pdbx_strand_id
1 'polypeptide(L)'
;MCAIVGVINSEGAAKTAYYGLFAMQHRGQEASGISSSFNHHIKTIKATGLVTEVFSPASFEILKGNIAIGHNRYGTAGADSLKDAQPVAGNYALGEISIVHNGNLINKDEIRRKLVSEGAIFQSGMDTENILHLIARSKQEHLKDRIVEALNQCVGAYSLLILSRSKMFAVRDRYGVRPLSIGRLKDGGYIVASETCAFDLVGAEFVRDIRPGEMVIFEEGKDEFSSVQILKAAEARICAFEYIYFARPDSVVEGKNVYEVRKKLGAALARKCGSLKANFVVPVPDSGVPAALGFAQESKIPFEMAIVRNHYIGRTFIEPTQEVRNLKVKLKLNP
;
A
#
# COMPACT_ATOMS: atom_id res chain seq x y z
N MET A 1 5.93 3.34 -3.85
CA MET A 1 4.62 2.68 -3.69
C MET A 1 4.58 2.15 -2.27
N CYS A 2 3.48 2.31 -1.55
CA CYS A 2 3.37 1.98 -0.13
C CYS A 2 2.34 0.86 0.08
N ALA A 3 2.29 0.27 1.29
CA ALA A 3 1.14 -0.54 1.70
C ALA A 3 0.17 0.31 2.50
N ILE A 4 -1.14 0.11 2.27
CA ILE A 4 -2.19 0.55 3.18
C ILE A 4 -3.08 -0.63 3.54
N VAL A 5 -3.58 -0.63 4.77
CA VAL A 5 -4.56 -1.60 5.26
C VAL A 5 -5.60 -0.89 6.11
N GLY A 6 -6.83 -1.36 6.07
CA GLY A 6 -7.95 -0.88 6.87
C GLY A 6 -8.74 -2.06 7.39
N VAL A 7 -9.16 -2.02 8.63
CA VAL A 7 -9.95 -3.07 9.28
C VAL A 7 -11.11 -2.39 10.00
N ILE A 8 -12.31 -2.93 9.88
CA ILE A 8 -13.51 -2.41 10.53
C ILE A 8 -14.46 -3.54 10.92
N ASN A 9 -15.19 -3.36 12.02
CA ASN A 9 -16.13 -4.33 12.59
C ASN A 9 -15.46 -5.66 12.93
N SER A 10 -14.20 -5.60 13.39
CA SER A 10 -13.44 -6.77 13.84
C SER A 10 -12.79 -6.47 15.18
N GLU A 11 -12.89 -7.42 16.11
CA GLU A 11 -12.31 -7.27 17.44
C GLU A 11 -10.78 -7.17 17.34
N GLY A 12 -10.20 -6.17 17.99
CA GLY A 12 -8.76 -5.96 17.94
C GLY A 12 -8.28 -5.57 16.54
N ALA A 13 -9.05 -4.74 15.82
CA ALA A 13 -8.78 -4.30 14.45
C ALA A 13 -7.34 -3.82 14.21
N ALA A 14 -6.71 -3.15 15.20
CA ALA A 14 -5.31 -2.73 15.11
C ALA A 14 -4.33 -3.90 14.99
N LYS A 15 -4.59 -5.03 15.65
CA LYS A 15 -3.76 -6.24 15.59
C LYS A 15 -3.92 -6.94 14.24
N THR A 16 -5.13 -6.99 13.71
CA THR A 16 -5.39 -7.46 12.34
C THR A 16 -4.70 -6.57 11.30
N ALA A 17 -4.75 -5.24 11.48
CA ALA A 17 -4.01 -4.30 10.65
C ALA A 17 -2.49 -4.51 10.74
N TYR A 18 -1.94 -4.77 11.93
CA TYR A 18 -0.53 -5.14 12.10
C TYR A 18 -0.13 -6.34 11.26
N TYR A 19 -0.89 -7.44 11.29
CA TYR A 19 -0.59 -8.61 10.47
C TYR A 19 -0.76 -8.32 8.98
N GLY A 20 -1.78 -7.56 8.58
CA GLY A 20 -1.93 -7.11 7.19
C GLY A 20 -0.74 -6.29 6.70
N LEU A 21 -0.22 -5.36 7.51
CA LEU A 21 1.00 -4.62 7.21
C LEU A 21 2.24 -5.53 7.16
N PHE A 22 2.36 -6.49 8.08
CA PHE A 22 3.46 -7.45 8.08
C PHE A 22 3.51 -8.26 6.78
N ALA A 23 2.36 -8.75 6.31
CA ALA A 23 2.25 -9.45 5.03
C ALA A 23 2.69 -8.58 3.84
N MET A 24 2.50 -7.25 3.93
CA MET A 24 2.84 -6.29 2.89
C MET A 24 4.14 -5.52 3.17
N GLN A 25 5.02 -6.01 4.04
CA GLN A 25 6.28 -5.34 4.41
C GLN A 25 7.22 -5.11 3.19
N HIS A 26 7.10 -5.90 2.12
CA HIS A 26 7.86 -5.66 0.88
C HIS A 26 7.51 -4.33 0.20
N ARG A 27 6.33 -3.77 0.46
CA ARG A 27 5.90 -2.47 -0.08
C ARG A 27 6.47 -1.28 0.66
N GLY A 28 7.23 -1.44 1.73
CA GLY A 28 7.77 -0.33 2.49
C GLY A 28 8.38 -0.79 3.80
N GLN A 29 9.58 -0.33 4.13
CA GLN A 29 10.35 -0.76 5.31
C GLN A 29 10.94 0.43 6.08
N GLU A 30 10.65 1.65 5.63
CA GLU A 30 11.25 2.88 6.15
C GLU A 30 10.50 3.39 7.37
N ALA A 31 9.18 3.22 7.38
CA ALA A 31 8.32 3.58 8.49
C ALA A 31 7.02 2.78 8.44
N SER A 32 6.47 2.53 9.62
CA SER A 32 5.20 1.83 9.80
C SER A 32 4.32 2.61 10.77
N GLY A 33 3.01 2.54 10.58
CA GLY A 33 2.07 3.28 11.43
C GLY A 33 0.66 2.72 11.39
N ILE A 34 -0.06 2.85 12.50
CA ILE A 34 -1.45 2.42 12.67
C ILE A 34 -2.21 3.52 13.44
N SER A 35 -3.41 3.84 12.97
CA SER A 35 -4.42 4.58 13.72
C SER A 35 -5.58 3.64 14.03
N SER A 36 -6.12 3.68 15.24
CA SER A 36 -7.35 2.98 15.59
C SER A 36 -8.35 3.92 16.27
N SER A 37 -9.64 3.64 16.09
CA SER A 37 -10.73 4.39 16.75
C SER A 37 -11.32 3.56 17.88
N PHE A 38 -11.38 4.11 19.08
CA PHE A 38 -12.03 3.52 20.24
C PHE A 38 -12.76 4.59 21.05
N ASN A 39 -14.01 4.33 21.44
CA ASN A 39 -14.88 5.31 22.11
C ASN A 39 -14.88 6.67 21.38
N HIS A 40 -14.93 6.62 20.05
CA HIS A 40 -14.91 7.80 19.19
C HIS A 40 -13.64 8.67 19.29
N HIS A 41 -12.53 8.13 19.79
CA HIS A 41 -11.22 8.77 19.76
C HIS A 41 -10.23 7.95 18.94
N ILE A 42 -9.48 8.63 18.10
CA ILE A 42 -8.45 8.09 17.24
C ILE A 42 -7.11 8.20 17.96
N LYS A 43 -6.46 7.05 18.18
CA LYS A 43 -5.07 6.97 18.61
C LYS A 43 -4.20 6.56 17.43
N THR A 44 -3.00 7.13 17.35
CA THR A 44 -2.03 6.85 16.29
C THR A 44 -0.68 6.52 16.89
N ILE A 45 -0.11 5.39 16.49
CA ILE A 45 1.29 5.03 16.75
C ILE A 45 1.96 4.88 15.39
N LYS A 46 3.06 5.60 15.18
CA LYS A 46 3.88 5.49 13.98
C LYS A 46 5.33 5.79 14.32
N ALA A 47 6.24 5.05 13.70
CA ALA A 47 7.67 5.29 13.82
C ALA A 47 8.41 4.82 12.57
N THR A 48 9.68 5.18 12.47
CA THR A 48 10.59 4.64 11.46
C THR A 48 10.90 3.18 11.77
N GLY A 49 11.06 2.37 10.73
CA GLY A 49 11.39 0.95 10.84
C GLY A 49 10.28 0.01 10.39
N LEU A 50 10.57 -1.28 10.54
CA LEU A 50 9.69 -2.39 10.20
C LEU A 50 8.49 -2.44 11.14
N VAL A 51 7.43 -3.11 10.69
CA VAL A 51 6.21 -3.32 11.48
C VAL A 51 6.55 -3.99 12.82
N THR A 52 7.46 -4.95 12.83
CA THR A 52 7.92 -5.67 14.03
C THR A 52 8.77 -4.82 14.98
N GLU A 53 9.38 -3.73 14.48
CA GLU A 53 10.20 -2.83 15.29
C GLU A 53 9.35 -1.70 15.89
N VAL A 54 8.33 -1.26 15.15
CA VAL A 54 7.47 -0.14 15.55
C VAL A 54 6.41 -0.55 16.57
N PHE A 55 5.87 -1.76 16.47
CA PHE A 55 4.77 -2.20 17.33
C PHE A 55 5.18 -3.32 18.28
N SER A 56 4.87 -3.13 19.55
CA SER A 56 5.03 -4.14 20.61
C SER A 56 3.66 -4.54 21.16
N PRO A 57 3.56 -5.57 22.01
CA PRO A 57 2.31 -5.89 22.69
C PRO A 57 1.67 -4.68 23.40
N ALA A 58 2.49 -3.80 23.99
CA ALA A 58 2.00 -2.58 24.65
C ALA A 58 1.37 -1.57 23.68
N SER A 59 1.73 -1.59 22.40
CA SER A 59 1.09 -0.74 21.39
C SER A 59 -0.40 -1.04 21.25
N PHE A 60 -0.80 -2.31 21.41
CA PHE A 60 -2.20 -2.74 21.28
C PHE A 60 -3.05 -2.45 22.53
N GLU A 61 -2.42 -2.15 23.66
CA GLU A 61 -3.10 -1.58 24.82
C GLU A 61 -3.52 -0.11 24.59
N ILE A 62 -2.85 0.57 23.65
CA ILE A 62 -3.17 1.95 23.25
C ILE A 62 -4.11 1.95 22.04
N LEU A 63 -3.80 1.13 21.04
CA LEU A 63 -4.54 1.02 19.78
C LEU A 63 -5.76 0.11 19.92
N LYS A 64 -6.69 0.50 20.79
CA LYS A 64 -7.94 -0.22 21.04
C LYS A 64 -8.96 0.00 19.92
N GLY A 65 -10.05 -0.78 19.97
CA GLY A 65 -11.25 -0.60 19.18
C GLY A 65 -11.35 -1.50 17.94
N ASN A 66 -12.47 -1.36 17.26
CA ASN A 66 -12.90 -2.28 16.19
C ASN A 66 -12.72 -1.67 14.79
N ILE A 67 -12.02 -0.54 14.71
CA ILE A 67 -11.69 0.14 13.46
C ILE A 67 -10.23 0.58 13.49
N ALA A 68 -9.47 0.26 12.45
CA ALA A 68 -8.09 0.70 12.31
C ALA A 68 -7.70 0.92 10.84
N ILE A 69 -6.75 1.81 10.61
CA ILE A 69 -6.04 1.96 9.34
C ILE A 69 -4.54 1.94 9.60
N GLY A 70 -3.76 1.42 8.65
CA GLY A 70 -2.32 1.29 8.78
C GLY A 70 -1.59 1.51 7.46
N HIS A 71 -0.29 1.80 7.55
CA HIS A 71 0.55 2.07 6.39
C HIS A 71 2.00 1.63 6.60
N ASN A 72 2.59 1.05 5.54
CA ASN A 72 4.04 0.88 5.42
C ASN A 72 4.58 1.81 4.33
N ARG A 73 5.55 2.63 4.69
CA ARG A 73 6.15 3.63 3.80
C ARG A 73 7.31 3.04 3.01
N TYR A 74 7.34 3.34 1.71
CA TYR A 74 8.53 3.25 0.85
C TYR A 74 9.08 4.65 0.55
N GLY A 75 10.39 4.87 0.68
CA GLY A 75 11.02 6.17 0.42
C GLY A 75 12.54 6.10 0.32
N THR A 76 13.17 7.13 -0.24
CA THR A 76 14.63 7.28 -0.12
C THR A 76 14.94 7.61 1.35
N ALA A 77 15.86 6.88 1.98
CA ALA A 77 16.34 7.26 3.30
C ALA A 77 16.87 8.70 3.27
N GLY A 78 16.32 9.54 4.14
CA GLY A 78 16.65 10.95 4.29
C GLY A 78 16.35 11.42 5.71
N ALA A 79 16.92 12.55 6.11
CA ALA A 79 17.01 13.01 7.51
C ALA A 79 15.66 13.24 8.23
N ASP A 80 14.52 13.27 7.52
CA ASP A 80 13.18 13.55 8.08
C ASP A 80 12.20 12.35 7.97
N SER A 81 12.70 11.12 7.90
CA SER A 81 11.89 9.92 7.64
C SER A 81 10.68 9.70 8.56
N LEU A 82 10.73 10.17 9.81
CA LEU A 82 9.61 10.09 10.77
C LEU A 82 8.46 11.05 10.42
N LYS A 83 8.77 12.29 9.99
CA LYS A 83 7.73 13.27 9.61
C LYS A 83 6.91 12.78 8.42
N ASP A 84 7.53 11.97 7.58
CA ASP A 84 6.90 11.36 6.42
C ASP A 84 6.20 10.02 6.72
N ALA A 85 6.17 9.57 7.98
CA ALA A 85 5.42 8.38 8.36
C ALA A 85 3.91 8.67 8.36
N GLN A 86 3.13 7.69 7.88
CA GLN A 86 1.67 7.71 7.91
C GLN A 86 1.18 6.63 8.89
N PRO A 87 -0.03 6.74 9.46
CA PRO A 87 -1.10 7.69 9.14
C PRO A 87 -0.83 9.17 9.48
N VAL A 88 -1.50 10.07 8.76
CA VAL A 88 -1.58 11.49 9.13
C VAL A 88 -2.92 11.70 9.82
N ALA A 89 -2.86 12.04 11.12
CA ALA A 89 -4.04 12.26 11.95
C ALA A 89 -4.16 13.74 12.32
N GLY A 90 -5.40 14.21 12.52
CA GLY A 90 -5.68 15.59 12.91
C GLY A 90 -7.11 15.78 13.40
N ASN A 91 -7.35 16.96 13.96
CA ASN A 91 -8.66 17.41 14.42
C ASN A 91 -9.16 18.56 13.53
N TYR A 92 -10.44 18.54 13.17
CA TYR A 92 -11.07 19.58 12.37
C TYR A 92 -12.55 19.74 12.74
N ALA A 93 -13.29 20.52 11.96
CA ALA A 93 -14.68 20.89 12.23
C ALA A 93 -15.63 19.69 12.47
N LEU A 94 -15.41 18.54 11.84
CA LEU A 94 -16.23 17.33 12.10
C LEU A 94 -15.56 16.37 13.10
N GLY A 95 -14.56 16.82 13.88
CA GLY A 95 -13.82 16.11 14.92
C GLY A 95 -12.55 15.39 14.42
N GLU A 96 -12.27 14.18 14.92
CA GLU A 96 -11.01 13.48 14.63
C GLU A 96 -11.02 12.73 13.29
N ILE A 97 -9.91 12.78 12.56
CA ILE A 97 -9.70 12.10 11.28
C ILE A 97 -8.27 11.57 11.19
N SER A 98 -8.09 10.45 10.49
CA SER A 98 -6.77 9.93 10.12
C SER A 98 -6.79 9.42 8.68
N ILE A 99 -5.70 9.58 7.95
CA ILE A 99 -5.60 9.19 6.54
C ILE A 99 -4.29 8.45 6.25
N VAL A 100 -4.40 7.41 5.43
CA VAL A 100 -3.27 6.75 4.79
C VAL A 100 -3.44 6.75 3.28
N HIS A 101 -2.32 6.81 2.57
CA HIS A 101 -2.26 7.02 1.14
C HIS A 101 -1.14 6.19 0.51
N ASN A 102 -1.50 5.40 -0.50
CA ASN A 102 -0.56 4.80 -1.43
C ASN A 102 -0.76 5.45 -2.80
N GLY A 103 0.20 6.26 -3.23
CA GLY A 103 0.06 7.02 -4.48
C GLY A 103 1.04 8.18 -4.60
N ASN A 104 0.77 9.04 -5.57
CA ASN A 104 1.47 10.31 -5.76
C ASN A 104 0.54 11.32 -6.45
N LEU A 105 0.44 12.52 -5.89
CA LEU A 105 -0.24 13.65 -6.50
C LEU A 105 0.74 14.43 -7.39
N ILE A 106 0.40 14.55 -8.66
CA ILE A 106 1.17 15.28 -9.67
C ILE A 106 1.14 16.78 -9.37
N ASN A 107 -0.03 17.31 -8.98
CA ASN A 107 -0.21 18.72 -8.67
C ASN A 107 -0.03 19.06 -7.17
N LYS A 108 0.74 18.25 -6.43
CA LYS A 108 0.91 18.43 -4.97
C LYS A 108 1.44 19.82 -4.60
N ASP A 109 2.40 20.34 -5.36
CA ASP A 109 3.09 21.59 -5.03
C ASP A 109 2.18 22.80 -5.30
N GLU A 110 1.34 22.69 -6.33
CA GLU A 110 0.30 23.68 -6.64
C GLU A 110 -0.74 23.75 -5.51
N ILE A 111 -1.32 22.60 -5.13
CA ILE A 111 -2.27 22.50 -4.03
C ILE A 111 -1.66 23.07 -2.75
N ARG A 112 -0.42 22.68 -2.45
CA ARG A 112 0.28 23.11 -1.25
C ARG A 112 0.51 24.61 -1.21
N ARG A 113 1.01 25.22 -2.30
CA ARG A 113 1.20 26.67 -2.38
C ARG A 113 -0.10 27.43 -2.15
N LYS A 114 -1.21 26.97 -2.75
CA LYS A 114 -2.54 27.54 -2.53
C LYS A 114 -2.93 27.46 -1.06
N LEU A 115 -2.88 26.27 -0.46
CA LEU A 115 -3.21 26.05 0.95
C LEU A 115 -2.37 26.94 1.89
N VAL A 116 -1.06 27.05 1.66
CA VAL A 116 -0.16 27.89 2.47
C VAL A 116 -0.48 29.38 2.30
N SER A 117 -0.77 29.84 1.07
CA SER A 117 -1.15 31.24 0.82
C SER A 117 -2.44 31.65 1.54
N GLU A 118 -3.29 30.66 1.86
CA GLU A 118 -4.54 30.83 2.59
C GLU A 118 -4.37 30.56 4.10
N GLY A 119 -3.13 30.44 4.59
CA GLY A 119 -2.79 30.33 6.01
C GLY A 119 -2.64 28.91 6.56
N ALA A 120 -2.65 27.87 5.73
CA ALA A 120 -2.42 26.51 6.20
C ALA A 120 -0.96 26.28 6.61
N ILE A 121 -0.77 25.63 7.76
CA ILE A 121 0.54 25.24 8.29
C ILE A 121 0.71 23.74 8.06
N PHE A 122 1.88 23.33 7.58
CA PHE A 122 2.20 21.93 7.33
C PHE A 122 3.34 21.43 8.21
N GLN A 123 3.27 20.15 8.57
CA GLN A 123 4.27 19.45 9.37
C GLN A 123 5.15 18.50 8.53
N SER A 124 4.72 18.14 7.32
CA SER A 124 5.39 17.18 6.44
C SER A 124 5.32 17.57 4.96
N GLY A 125 6.24 17.10 4.12
CA GLY A 125 6.18 17.31 2.66
C GLY A 125 5.21 16.38 1.90
N MET A 126 4.36 15.64 2.62
CA MET A 126 3.55 14.56 2.05
C MET A 126 2.29 15.06 1.35
N ASP A 127 1.97 14.41 0.23
CA ASP A 127 0.70 14.54 -0.49
C ASP A 127 -0.51 14.30 0.44
N THR A 128 -0.37 13.35 1.37
CA THR A 128 -1.41 12.96 2.32
C THR A 128 -1.88 14.13 3.18
N GLU A 129 -0.96 15.02 3.58
CA GLU A 129 -1.28 16.21 4.39
C GLU A 129 -2.02 17.26 3.54
N ASN A 130 -1.67 17.38 2.25
CA ASN A 130 -2.45 18.23 1.34
C ASN A 130 -3.91 17.77 1.26
N ILE A 131 -4.14 16.44 1.11
CA ILE A 131 -5.49 15.87 1.07
C ILE A 131 -6.23 16.15 2.38
N LEU A 132 -5.56 15.97 3.52
CA LEU A 132 -6.14 16.25 4.84
C LEU A 132 -6.58 17.72 4.96
N HIS A 133 -5.74 18.67 4.55
CA HIS A 133 -6.09 20.09 4.56
C HIS A 133 -7.26 20.42 3.63
N LEU A 134 -7.32 19.84 2.44
CA LEU A 134 -8.44 20.02 1.53
C LEU A 134 -9.76 19.53 2.14
N ILE A 135 -9.76 18.36 2.78
CA ILE A 135 -10.94 17.82 3.50
C ILE A 135 -11.32 18.74 4.66
N ALA A 136 -10.35 19.17 5.46
CA ALA A 136 -10.58 19.99 6.64
C ALA A 136 -11.19 21.36 6.31
N ARG A 137 -10.83 21.93 5.15
CA ARG A 137 -11.30 23.25 4.70
C ARG A 137 -12.63 23.24 3.96
N SER A 138 -13.05 22.09 3.43
CA SER A 138 -14.37 21.97 2.80
C SER A 138 -15.48 22.43 3.76
N LYS A 139 -16.53 23.03 3.21
CA LYS A 139 -17.70 23.49 4.00
C LYS A 139 -18.89 22.52 3.90
N GLN A 140 -18.75 21.41 3.19
CA GLN A 140 -19.82 20.41 3.06
C GLN A 140 -20.21 19.84 4.43
N GLU A 141 -21.47 19.43 4.58
CA GLU A 141 -21.96 18.92 5.86
C GLU A 141 -21.38 17.54 6.19
N HIS A 142 -21.37 16.62 5.22
CA HIS A 142 -20.93 15.25 5.43
C HIS A 142 -19.48 15.02 5.00
N LEU A 143 -18.74 14.22 5.77
CA LEU A 143 -17.34 13.86 5.47
C LEU A 143 -17.18 13.25 4.07
N LYS A 144 -18.13 12.42 3.63
CA LYS A 144 -18.14 11.87 2.27
C LYS A 144 -17.98 12.98 1.22
N ASP A 145 -18.79 14.02 1.32
CA ASP A 145 -18.82 15.10 0.34
C ASP A 145 -17.58 15.99 0.42
N ARG A 146 -17.03 16.18 1.64
CA ARG A 146 -15.72 16.82 1.85
C ARG A 146 -14.58 16.06 1.17
N ILE A 147 -14.60 14.73 1.24
CA ILE A 147 -13.61 13.89 0.55
C ILE A 147 -13.77 14.03 -0.96
N VAL A 148 -14.99 13.99 -1.48
CA VAL A 148 -15.24 14.17 -2.93
C VAL A 148 -14.75 15.53 -3.42
N GLU A 149 -15.05 16.62 -2.70
CA GLU A 149 -14.59 17.97 -3.02
C GLU A 149 -13.05 18.08 -2.99
N ALA A 150 -12.40 17.46 -1.99
CA ALA A 150 -10.95 17.42 -1.91
C ALA A 150 -10.34 16.67 -3.11
N LEU A 151 -10.87 15.49 -3.44
CA LEU A 151 -10.32 14.65 -4.50
C LEU A 151 -10.56 15.20 -5.90
N ASN A 152 -11.58 16.03 -6.11
CA ASN A 152 -11.77 16.74 -7.38
C ASN A 152 -10.66 17.75 -7.69
N GLN A 153 -9.91 18.19 -6.67
CA GLN A 153 -8.75 19.08 -6.83
C GLN A 153 -7.44 18.30 -7.03
N CYS A 154 -7.45 16.99 -6.76
CA CYS A 154 -6.27 16.14 -6.82
C CYS A 154 -6.07 15.55 -8.22
N VAL A 155 -4.86 15.69 -8.77
CA VAL A 155 -4.45 15.05 -10.02
C VAL A 155 -3.34 14.06 -9.71
N GLY A 156 -3.53 12.79 -10.03
CA GLY A 156 -2.51 11.76 -9.82
C GLY A 156 -3.10 10.38 -9.59
N ALA A 157 -2.30 9.52 -8.96
CA ALA A 157 -2.65 8.16 -8.61
C ALA A 157 -2.78 8.05 -7.09
N TYR A 158 -3.84 7.42 -6.60
CA TYR A 158 -4.02 7.22 -5.17
C TYR A 158 -4.98 6.06 -4.86
N SER A 159 -4.58 5.26 -3.88
CA SER A 159 -5.46 4.48 -3.03
C SER A 159 -5.42 5.11 -1.65
N LEU A 160 -6.58 5.37 -1.05
CA LEU A 160 -6.72 6.04 0.23
C LEU A 160 -7.55 5.18 1.18
N LEU A 161 -7.16 5.20 2.46
CA LEU A 161 -8.05 4.83 3.54
C LEU A 161 -8.13 6.02 4.51
N ILE A 162 -9.36 6.42 4.82
CA ILE A 162 -9.65 7.54 5.71
C ILE A 162 -10.47 6.99 6.87
N LEU A 163 -9.97 7.19 8.08
CA LEU A 163 -10.62 6.82 9.33
C LEU A 163 -11.25 8.06 9.95
N SER A 164 -12.51 7.93 10.35
CA SER A 164 -13.20 8.85 11.24
C SER A 164 -13.56 8.12 12.54
N ARG A 165 -14.27 8.79 13.46
CA ARG A 165 -14.65 8.22 14.77
C ARG A 165 -15.45 6.92 14.70
N SER A 166 -16.24 6.71 13.65
CA SER A 166 -17.12 5.52 13.50
C SER A 166 -17.22 4.99 12.06
N LYS A 167 -16.47 5.55 11.11
CA LYS A 167 -16.50 5.14 9.70
C LYS A 167 -15.11 5.04 9.13
N MET A 168 -14.94 4.10 8.19
CA MET A 168 -13.77 3.97 7.34
C MET A 168 -14.19 4.16 5.89
N PHE A 169 -13.44 4.99 5.15
CA PHE A 169 -13.65 5.24 3.74
C PHE A 169 -12.45 4.69 2.96
N ALA A 170 -12.72 3.87 1.95
CA ALA A 170 -11.72 3.37 1.04
C ALA A 170 -11.96 3.96 -0.35
N VAL A 171 -10.94 4.62 -0.91
CA VAL A 171 -11.10 5.37 -2.16
C VAL A 171 -9.99 5.04 -3.13
N ARG A 172 -10.35 4.92 -4.41
CA ARG A 172 -9.40 4.71 -5.50
C ARG A 172 -9.52 5.81 -6.55
N ASP A 173 -8.39 6.23 -7.12
CA ASP A 173 -8.35 7.24 -8.17
C ASP A 173 -9.13 6.81 -9.43
N ARG A 174 -9.47 7.77 -10.29
CA ARG A 174 -10.32 7.56 -11.48
C ARG A 174 -9.79 6.55 -12.49
N TYR A 175 -8.48 6.26 -12.48
CA TYR A 175 -7.83 5.31 -13.37
C TYR A 175 -7.51 3.98 -12.67
N GLY A 176 -7.67 3.89 -11.35
CA GLY A 176 -7.35 2.69 -10.59
C GLY A 176 -5.86 2.33 -10.65
N VAL A 177 -4.95 3.32 -10.62
CA VAL A 177 -3.52 3.08 -10.86
C VAL A 177 -2.89 2.22 -9.77
N ARG A 178 -3.28 2.44 -8.51
CA ARG A 178 -2.79 1.70 -7.34
C ARG A 178 -3.80 0.64 -6.93
N PRO A 179 -3.38 -0.58 -6.55
CA PRO A 179 -4.31 -1.64 -6.17
C PRO A 179 -4.96 -1.34 -4.82
N LEU A 180 -6.19 -1.83 -4.64
CA LEU A 180 -6.92 -1.80 -3.38
C LEU A 180 -8.08 -2.81 -3.45
N SER A 181 -8.09 -3.77 -2.53
CA SER A 181 -9.04 -4.88 -2.54
C SER A 181 -9.76 -4.98 -1.19
N ILE A 182 -10.95 -5.59 -1.18
CA ILE A 182 -11.77 -5.83 0.00
C ILE A 182 -11.80 -7.32 0.29
N GLY A 183 -11.64 -7.68 1.55
CA GLY A 183 -11.85 -9.02 2.10
C GLY A 183 -12.82 -9.01 3.28
N ARG A 184 -13.44 -10.16 3.55
CA ARG A 184 -14.34 -10.43 4.66
C ARG A 184 -13.62 -11.26 5.71
N LEU A 185 -13.61 -10.79 6.96
CA LEU A 185 -13.03 -11.50 8.10
C LEU A 185 -14.01 -12.53 8.65
N LYS A 186 -13.48 -13.55 9.34
CA LYS A 186 -14.29 -14.64 9.90
C LYS A 186 -15.29 -14.20 10.97
N ASP A 187 -14.99 -13.12 11.68
CA ASP A 187 -15.85 -12.50 12.68
C ASP A 187 -16.93 -11.58 12.08
N GLY A 188 -17.01 -11.51 10.74
CA GLY A 188 -17.94 -10.63 10.04
C GLY A 188 -17.38 -9.21 9.84
N GLY A 189 -16.15 -8.92 10.23
CA GLY A 189 -15.50 -7.67 9.89
C GLY A 189 -15.09 -7.57 8.42
N TYR A 190 -14.57 -6.40 8.02
CA TYR A 190 -13.94 -6.21 6.72
C TYR A 190 -12.47 -5.84 6.89
N ILE A 191 -11.66 -6.30 5.93
CA ILE A 191 -10.31 -5.83 5.70
C ILE A 191 -10.21 -5.23 4.30
N VAL A 192 -9.55 -4.09 4.16
CA VAL A 192 -9.22 -3.47 2.88
C VAL A 192 -7.71 -3.34 2.80
N ALA A 193 -7.08 -3.81 1.74
CA ALA A 193 -5.61 -3.84 1.65
C ALA A 193 -5.11 -3.52 0.24
N SER A 194 -3.87 -3.03 0.15
CA SER A 194 -3.18 -2.86 -1.14
C SER A 194 -3.04 -4.18 -1.92
N GLU A 195 -2.97 -5.32 -1.24
CA GLU A 195 -2.80 -6.66 -1.84
C GLU A 195 -3.58 -7.73 -1.10
N THR A 196 -4.03 -8.74 -1.84
CA THR A 196 -4.77 -9.89 -1.30
C THR A 196 -3.93 -10.79 -0.42
N CYS A 197 -2.60 -10.73 -0.53
CA CYS A 197 -1.70 -11.53 0.30
C CYS A 197 -1.76 -11.16 1.80
N ALA A 198 -2.33 -9.99 2.12
CA ALA A 198 -2.69 -9.61 3.48
C ALA A 198 -3.90 -10.41 4.00
N PHE A 199 -4.82 -10.81 3.11
CA PHE A 199 -6.02 -11.57 3.46
C PHE A 199 -5.66 -12.98 3.88
N ASP A 200 -4.74 -13.63 3.15
CA ASP A 200 -4.29 -14.98 3.44
C ASP A 200 -3.74 -15.11 4.88
N LEU A 201 -2.95 -14.13 5.32
CA LEU A 201 -2.33 -14.15 6.65
C LEU A 201 -3.35 -13.99 7.79
N VAL A 202 -4.41 -13.19 7.57
CA VAL A 202 -5.45 -12.96 8.58
C VAL A 202 -6.68 -13.85 8.39
N GLY A 203 -6.64 -14.76 7.42
CA GLY A 203 -7.73 -15.69 7.10
C GLY A 203 -9.00 -14.99 6.59
N ALA A 204 -8.86 -13.87 5.88
CA ALA A 204 -9.97 -13.17 5.24
C ALA A 204 -10.30 -13.76 3.86
N GLU A 205 -11.58 -13.83 3.53
CA GLU A 205 -12.06 -14.23 2.21
C GLU A 205 -12.08 -13.03 1.26
N PHE A 206 -11.55 -13.18 0.05
CA PHE A 206 -11.58 -12.12 -0.96
C PHE A 206 -13.02 -11.80 -1.38
N VAL A 207 -13.42 -10.53 -1.34
CA VAL A 207 -14.73 -10.07 -1.80
C VAL A 207 -14.62 -9.54 -3.23
N ARG A 208 -13.83 -8.49 -3.45
CA ARG A 208 -13.58 -7.85 -4.76
C ARG A 208 -12.52 -6.76 -4.68
N ASP A 209 -12.03 -6.34 -5.83
CA ASP A 209 -11.29 -5.09 -5.98
C ASP A 209 -12.21 -3.85 -5.87
N ILE A 210 -11.66 -2.74 -5.36
CA ILE A 210 -12.30 -1.42 -5.40
C ILE A 210 -12.12 -0.85 -6.80
N ARG A 211 -13.23 -0.45 -7.45
CA ARG A 211 -13.26 0.01 -8.83
C ARG A 211 -12.59 1.39 -8.99
N PRO A 212 -12.09 1.73 -10.19
CA PRO A 212 -11.60 3.08 -10.48
C PRO A 212 -12.65 4.16 -10.17
N GLY A 213 -12.27 5.19 -9.39
CA GLY A 213 -13.15 6.28 -8.99
C GLY A 213 -14.23 5.93 -7.97
N GLU A 214 -14.18 4.73 -7.40
CA GLU A 214 -15.10 4.27 -6.36
C GLU A 214 -14.65 4.76 -4.98
N MET A 215 -15.64 5.12 -4.16
CA MET A 215 -15.53 5.23 -2.71
C MET A 215 -16.40 4.16 -2.06
N VAL A 216 -15.80 3.36 -1.18
CA VAL A 216 -16.49 2.39 -0.33
C VAL A 216 -16.51 2.92 1.09
N ILE A 217 -17.68 2.91 1.72
CA ILE A 217 -17.89 3.48 3.05
C ILE A 217 -18.38 2.36 3.97
N PHE A 218 -17.58 2.11 4.99
CA PHE A 218 -17.87 1.17 6.07
C PHE A 218 -18.24 1.95 7.32
N GLU A 219 -19.19 1.43 8.10
CA GLU A 219 -19.69 2.06 9.32
C GLU A 219 -19.69 1.05 10.47
N GLU A 220 -19.27 1.52 11.65
CA GLU A 220 -19.19 0.71 12.85
C GLU A 220 -20.56 0.11 13.18
N GLY A 221 -20.59 -1.20 13.44
CA GLY A 221 -21.82 -1.93 13.78
C GLY A 221 -22.75 -2.21 12.58
N LYS A 222 -22.36 -1.89 11.34
CA LYS A 222 -23.11 -2.28 10.14
C LYS A 222 -22.45 -3.44 9.41
N ASP A 223 -23.25 -4.42 9.03
CA ASP A 223 -22.77 -5.62 8.33
C ASP A 223 -22.39 -5.36 6.87
N GLU A 224 -23.04 -4.39 6.22
CA GLU A 224 -22.83 -4.05 4.82
C GLU A 224 -22.13 -2.70 4.67
N PHE A 225 -21.24 -2.61 3.68
CA PHE A 225 -20.67 -1.35 3.23
C PHE A 225 -21.54 -0.72 2.13
N SER A 226 -21.43 0.61 1.99
CA SER A 226 -21.98 1.30 0.81
C SER A 226 -20.89 1.54 -0.23
N SER A 227 -21.26 1.50 -1.50
CA SER A 227 -20.39 1.71 -2.66
C SER A 227 -20.93 2.88 -3.48
N VAL A 228 -20.09 3.88 -3.73
CA VAL A 228 -20.47 5.10 -4.46
C VAL A 228 -19.43 5.41 -5.52
N GLN A 229 -19.87 5.62 -6.77
CA GLN A 229 -19.01 6.15 -7.82
C GLN A 229 -18.88 7.67 -7.62
N ILE A 230 -17.72 8.14 -7.18
CA ILE A 230 -17.51 9.55 -6.84
C ILE A 230 -16.73 10.32 -7.90
N LEU A 231 -16.01 9.62 -8.78
CA LEU A 231 -15.31 10.19 -9.92
C LEU A 231 -15.78 9.49 -11.17
N LYS A 232 -15.93 10.21 -12.29
CA LYS A 232 -16.26 9.57 -13.56
C LYS A 232 -15.19 8.52 -13.89
N ALA A 233 -15.61 7.25 -13.98
CA ALA A 233 -14.71 6.15 -14.28
C ALA A 233 -14.03 6.40 -15.64
N ALA A 234 -12.70 6.36 -15.65
CA ALA A 234 -11.92 6.31 -16.87
C ALA A 234 -11.59 4.85 -17.21
N GLU A 235 -11.03 4.62 -18.39
CA GLU A 235 -10.42 3.35 -18.71
C GLU A 235 -9.34 3.02 -17.67
N ALA A 236 -9.40 1.82 -17.09
CA ALA A 236 -8.50 1.40 -16.03
C ALA A 236 -7.04 1.37 -16.50
N ARG A 237 -6.14 2.01 -15.75
CA ARG A 237 -4.69 2.09 -16.01
C ARG A 237 -3.90 1.59 -14.81
N ILE A 238 -4.18 0.34 -14.39
CA ILE A 238 -3.42 -0.33 -13.33
C ILE A 238 -1.91 -0.26 -13.62
N CYS A 239 -1.11 0.05 -12.60
CA CYS A 239 0.32 0.17 -12.75
C CYS A 239 0.95 -1.17 -13.17
N ALA A 240 1.49 -1.25 -14.38
CA ALA A 240 2.17 -2.47 -14.86
C ALA A 240 3.34 -2.91 -13.97
N PHE A 241 3.97 -1.97 -13.26
CA PHE A 241 5.08 -2.26 -12.35
C PHE A 241 4.67 -3.10 -11.13
N GLU A 242 3.38 -3.12 -10.77
CA GLU A 242 2.84 -4.05 -9.77
C GLU A 242 3.07 -5.50 -10.22
N TYR A 243 2.71 -5.83 -11.46
CA TYR A 243 2.93 -7.18 -12.01
C TYR A 243 4.40 -7.48 -12.27
N ILE A 244 5.16 -6.50 -12.78
CA ILE A 244 6.57 -6.73 -13.15
C ILE A 244 7.44 -7.01 -11.91
N TYR A 245 7.23 -6.27 -10.82
CA TYR A 245 8.18 -6.29 -9.70
C TYR A 245 7.54 -6.08 -8.32
N PHE A 246 6.65 -5.11 -8.20
CA PHE A 246 6.33 -4.55 -6.88
C PHE A 246 5.41 -5.43 -6.04
N ALA A 247 4.42 -6.07 -6.65
CA ALA A 247 3.47 -6.93 -5.95
C ALA A 247 4.09 -8.28 -5.56
N ARG A 248 3.57 -8.91 -4.50
CA ARG A 248 3.99 -10.24 -4.06
C ARG A 248 3.43 -11.30 -5.03
N PRO A 249 4.20 -12.33 -5.43
CA PRO A 249 3.75 -13.30 -6.45
C PRO A 249 2.45 -14.05 -6.14
N ASP A 250 2.15 -14.25 -4.87
CA ASP A 250 0.92 -14.88 -4.36
C ASP A 250 -0.30 -13.95 -4.34
N SER A 251 -0.13 -12.65 -4.64
CA SER A 251 -1.25 -11.72 -4.72
C SER A 251 -2.04 -11.88 -6.01
N VAL A 252 -3.33 -11.58 -5.94
CA VAL A 252 -4.22 -11.37 -7.08
C VAL A 252 -4.51 -9.88 -7.19
N VAL A 253 -4.14 -9.28 -8.31
CA VAL A 253 -4.37 -7.86 -8.59
C VAL A 253 -5.24 -7.76 -9.83
N GLU A 254 -6.40 -7.10 -9.76
CA GLU A 254 -7.36 -7.01 -10.88
C GLU A 254 -7.72 -8.38 -11.47
N GLY A 255 -8.00 -9.35 -10.61
CA GLY A 255 -8.29 -10.73 -11.01
C GLY A 255 -7.13 -11.51 -11.65
N LYS A 256 -5.90 -10.96 -11.65
CA LYS A 256 -4.71 -11.62 -12.21
C LYS A 256 -3.73 -11.99 -11.11
N ASN A 257 -3.44 -13.27 -10.99
CA ASN A 257 -2.37 -13.75 -10.11
C ASN A 257 -1.00 -13.24 -10.61
N VAL A 258 -0.22 -12.64 -9.72
CA VAL A 258 1.05 -11.98 -10.07
C VAL A 258 2.11 -12.99 -10.53
N TYR A 259 2.21 -14.15 -9.88
CA TYR A 259 3.13 -15.23 -10.28
C TYR A 259 2.87 -15.67 -11.72
N GLU A 260 1.63 -15.97 -12.06
CA GLU A 260 1.23 -16.40 -13.41
C GLU A 260 1.51 -15.34 -14.48
N VAL A 261 1.27 -14.06 -14.16
CA VAL A 261 1.63 -12.97 -15.07
C VAL A 261 3.14 -12.92 -15.31
N ARG A 262 3.96 -13.00 -14.26
CA ARG A 262 5.44 -12.98 -14.40
C ARG A 262 5.95 -14.16 -15.21
N LYS A 263 5.40 -15.35 -14.98
CA LYS A 263 5.73 -16.55 -15.76
C LYS A 263 5.40 -16.36 -17.25
N LYS A 264 4.22 -15.81 -17.57
CA LYS A 264 3.85 -15.47 -18.95
C LYS A 264 4.77 -14.42 -19.58
N LEU A 265 5.23 -13.43 -18.82
CA LEU A 265 6.21 -12.44 -19.29
C LEU A 265 7.54 -13.12 -19.66
N GLY A 266 8.01 -14.07 -18.85
CA GLY A 266 9.19 -14.89 -19.15
C GLY A 266 9.06 -15.68 -20.44
N ALA A 267 7.94 -16.37 -20.62
CA ALA A 267 7.65 -17.10 -21.86
C ALA A 267 7.58 -16.17 -23.08
N ALA A 268 6.96 -15.00 -22.93
CA ALA A 268 6.92 -14.00 -24.00
C ALA A 268 8.32 -13.49 -24.38
N LEU A 269 9.22 -13.34 -23.41
CA LEU A 269 10.61 -12.97 -23.66
C LEU A 269 11.35 -14.06 -24.43
N ALA A 270 11.20 -15.33 -24.05
CA ALA A 270 11.81 -16.46 -24.76
C ALA A 270 11.39 -16.52 -26.25
N ARG A 271 10.09 -16.34 -26.54
CA ARG A 271 9.61 -16.26 -27.94
C ARG A 271 10.23 -15.12 -28.74
N LYS A 272 10.47 -13.97 -28.09
CA LYS A 272 11.11 -12.82 -28.75
C LYS A 272 12.59 -13.01 -29.02
N CYS A 273 13.29 -13.79 -28.18
CA CYS A 273 14.70 -14.07 -28.38
C CYS A 273 14.99 -15.06 -29.52
N GLY A 274 13.99 -15.83 -29.96
CA GLY A 274 14.17 -16.83 -31.02
C GLY A 274 14.96 -18.05 -30.55
N SER A 275 15.81 -18.60 -31.41
CA SER A 275 16.64 -19.76 -31.05
C SER A 275 17.85 -19.33 -30.21
N LEU A 276 17.88 -19.76 -28.96
CA LEU A 276 19.00 -19.56 -28.04
C LEU A 276 19.70 -20.89 -27.76
N LYS A 277 21.03 -20.85 -27.72
CA LYS A 277 21.86 -21.95 -27.21
C LYS A 277 22.47 -21.52 -25.87
N ALA A 278 21.97 -22.10 -24.78
CA ALA A 278 22.55 -21.95 -23.46
C ALA A 278 22.40 -23.27 -22.69
N ASN A 279 23.23 -23.48 -21.68
CA ASN A 279 23.18 -24.69 -20.84
C ASN A 279 22.07 -24.62 -19.79
N PHE A 280 21.83 -23.43 -19.24
CA PHE A 280 20.85 -23.22 -18.18
C PHE A 280 20.34 -21.78 -18.15
N VAL A 281 19.16 -21.59 -17.56
CA VAL A 281 18.54 -20.31 -17.23
C VAL A 281 18.64 -20.11 -15.73
N VAL A 282 19.23 -19.00 -15.30
CA VAL A 282 19.43 -18.66 -13.88
C VAL A 282 18.60 -17.42 -13.53
N PRO A 283 17.74 -17.46 -12.50
CA PRO A 283 17.07 -16.27 -12.02
C PRO A 283 18.01 -15.39 -11.20
N VAL A 284 17.74 -14.09 -11.16
CA VAL A 284 18.19 -13.24 -10.06
C VAL A 284 17.12 -13.26 -8.96
N PRO A 285 17.39 -13.90 -7.80
CA PRO A 285 16.40 -14.07 -6.75
C PRO A 285 16.11 -12.77 -5.96
N ASP A 286 14.91 -12.59 -5.42
CA ASP A 286 13.76 -13.52 -5.51
C ASP A 286 12.80 -13.15 -6.64
N SER A 287 12.78 -11.87 -7.05
CA SER A 287 11.77 -11.34 -7.97
C SER A 287 11.82 -11.96 -9.37
N GLY A 288 13.01 -12.34 -9.84
CA GLY A 288 13.20 -12.89 -11.18
C GLY A 288 12.78 -14.35 -11.34
N VAL A 289 12.53 -15.07 -10.24
CA VAL A 289 12.31 -16.53 -10.26
C VAL A 289 11.12 -16.93 -11.15
N PRO A 290 9.90 -16.36 -11.03
CA PRO A 290 8.78 -16.78 -11.86
C PRO A 290 9.00 -16.50 -13.35
N ALA A 291 9.62 -15.37 -13.69
CA ALA A 291 9.91 -14.99 -15.07
C ALA A 291 10.98 -15.92 -15.69
N ALA A 292 12.06 -16.21 -14.96
CA ALA A 292 13.09 -17.14 -15.42
C ALA A 292 12.52 -18.56 -15.62
N LEU A 293 11.64 -19.00 -14.72
CA LEU A 293 10.94 -20.29 -14.87
C LEU A 293 10.09 -20.32 -16.14
N GLY A 294 9.31 -19.27 -16.40
CA GLY A 294 8.51 -19.17 -17.62
C GLY A 294 9.35 -19.10 -18.89
N PHE A 295 10.49 -18.41 -18.83
CA PHE A 295 11.46 -18.36 -19.92
C PHE A 295 12.03 -19.75 -20.22
N ALA A 296 12.53 -20.44 -19.19
CA ALA A 296 13.12 -21.78 -19.29
C ALA A 296 12.15 -22.80 -19.90
N GLN A 297 10.89 -22.78 -19.46
CA GLN A 297 9.83 -23.66 -19.96
C GLN A 297 9.53 -23.42 -21.44
N GLU A 298 9.47 -22.16 -21.87
CA GLU A 298 9.22 -21.80 -23.28
C GLU A 298 10.44 -22.10 -24.17
N SER A 299 11.65 -21.76 -23.72
CA SER A 299 12.88 -21.96 -24.49
C SER A 299 13.40 -23.39 -24.45
N LYS A 300 12.84 -24.25 -23.58
CA LYS A 300 13.30 -25.63 -23.30
C LYS A 300 14.75 -25.72 -22.82
N ILE A 301 15.25 -24.65 -22.19
CA ILE A 301 16.58 -24.63 -21.58
C ILE A 301 16.40 -24.95 -20.09
N PRO A 302 17.21 -25.85 -19.49
CA PRO A 302 17.10 -26.20 -18.07
C PRO A 302 17.13 -24.96 -17.15
N PHE A 303 16.31 -24.97 -16.09
CA PHE A 303 16.30 -23.94 -15.06
C PHE A 303 17.19 -24.36 -13.91
N GLU A 304 18.08 -23.49 -13.44
CA GLU A 304 18.99 -23.77 -12.33
C GLU A 304 19.04 -22.61 -11.32
N MET A 305 19.13 -22.96 -10.05
CA MET A 305 19.32 -22.00 -8.95
C MET A 305 20.80 -21.80 -8.66
N ALA A 306 21.51 -21.21 -9.61
CA ALA A 306 22.94 -20.87 -9.49
C ALA A 306 23.21 -19.49 -8.87
N ILE A 307 22.19 -18.85 -8.28
CA ILE A 307 22.37 -17.65 -7.45
C ILE A 307 21.53 -17.85 -6.20
N VAL A 308 22.16 -17.76 -5.04
CA VAL A 308 21.51 -17.87 -3.73
C VAL A 308 21.48 -16.49 -3.07
N ARG A 309 20.29 -16.05 -2.67
CA ARG A 309 20.12 -14.82 -1.89
C ARG A 309 20.54 -15.06 -0.44
N ASN A 310 21.34 -14.17 0.12
CA ASN A 310 21.61 -14.16 1.55
C ASN A 310 20.38 -13.63 2.32
N HIS A 311 19.81 -14.47 3.18
CA HIS A 311 18.61 -14.15 3.97
C HIS A 311 18.89 -13.28 5.21
N TYR A 312 20.15 -13.19 5.64
CA TYR A 312 20.53 -12.48 6.86
C TYR A 312 20.92 -11.02 6.61
N ILE A 313 20.77 -10.56 5.37
CA ILE A 313 21.07 -9.18 4.99
C ILE A 313 19.83 -8.31 5.11
N GLY A 314 19.96 -7.26 5.93
CA GLY A 314 19.05 -6.14 5.97
C GLY A 314 19.09 -5.31 4.68
N ARG A 315 18.34 -4.21 4.66
CA ARG A 315 18.25 -3.39 3.45
C ARG A 315 19.60 -2.72 3.12
N THR A 316 19.91 -2.66 1.83
CA THR A 316 21.09 -1.99 1.29
C THR A 316 20.65 -0.70 0.60
N PHE A 317 20.98 0.46 1.20
CA PHE A 317 20.65 1.78 0.63
C PHE A 317 21.48 2.11 -0.62
N ILE A 318 21.00 3.08 -1.41
CA ILE A 318 21.69 3.62 -2.58
C ILE A 318 22.98 4.29 -2.10
N GLU A 319 24.12 3.72 -2.47
CA GLU A 319 25.43 4.26 -2.09
C GLU A 319 26.03 5.09 -3.23
N PRO A 320 26.83 6.12 -2.90
CA PRO A 320 27.43 7.00 -3.89
C PRO A 320 28.53 6.32 -4.72
N THR A 321 29.24 5.33 -4.17
CA THR A 321 30.43 4.73 -4.80
C THR A 321 30.18 3.34 -5.39
N GLN A 322 30.76 3.06 -6.55
CA GLN A 322 30.63 1.76 -7.25
C GLN A 322 31.20 0.57 -6.45
N GLU A 323 32.29 0.79 -5.69
CA GLU A 323 32.96 -0.25 -4.90
C GLU A 323 32.04 -0.81 -3.80
N VAL A 324 31.39 0.09 -3.05
CA VAL A 324 30.43 -0.30 -2.00
C VAL A 324 29.19 -0.96 -2.60
N ARG A 325 28.75 -0.55 -3.80
CA ARG A 325 27.66 -1.22 -4.52
C ARG A 325 28.02 -2.66 -4.88
N ASN A 326 29.22 -2.88 -5.43
CA ASN A 326 29.69 -4.22 -5.79
C ASN A 326 29.82 -5.13 -4.55
N LEU A 327 30.34 -4.61 -3.44
CA LEU A 327 30.42 -5.34 -2.17
C LEU A 327 29.02 -5.74 -1.67
N LYS A 328 28.05 -4.83 -1.71
CA LYS A 328 26.65 -5.11 -1.31
C LYS A 328 25.98 -6.16 -2.19
N VAL A 329 26.25 -6.17 -3.50
CA VAL A 329 25.77 -7.23 -4.40
C VAL A 329 26.35 -8.58 -3.98
N LYS A 330 27.66 -8.68 -3.74
CA LYS A 330 28.30 -9.91 -3.26
C LYS A 330 27.76 -10.39 -1.92
N LEU A 331 27.51 -9.45 -1.01
CA LEU A 331 26.92 -9.78 0.29
C LEU A 331 25.52 -10.38 0.10
N LYS A 332 24.73 -9.82 -0.82
CA LYS A 332 23.31 -10.18 -1.04
C LYS A 332 23.10 -11.41 -1.92
N LEU A 333 23.93 -11.61 -2.94
CA LEU A 333 23.79 -12.64 -3.96
C LEU A 333 25.10 -13.40 -4.07
N ASN A 334 25.05 -14.70 -3.77
CA ASN A 334 26.18 -15.61 -3.91
C ASN A 334 25.94 -16.51 -5.13
N PRO A 335 26.87 -16.56 -6.09
CA PRO A 335 26.81 -17.48 -7.21
C PRO A 335 27.06 -18.94 -6.79
#